data_AF-A0A399SJ30-F1
#
_entry.id   AF-A0A399SJ30-F1
#
_cell.length_a   1.000
_cell.length_b   1.000
_cell.length_c   1.000
_cell.angle_alpha   90.00
_cell.angle_beta   90.00
_cell.angle_gamma   90.00
#
_symmetry.space_group_name_H-M   'P 1'
#
loop_
_entity.id
_entity.type
_entity.pdbx_description
1 polymer ?
#
loop_
_entity_poly.entity_id
_entity_poly.type
_entity_poly.pdbx_seq_one_letter_code
_entity_poly.pdbx_strand_id
1 'polypeptide(L)' 'APAESSAPEAPATPAAPALPSLPKGITRRKLQIAVEERSKGRDTAEIARVLDVSERVVTRALAWAESGRQGGLRP' A
#
# COMPACT_ATOMS: atom_id res chain seq x y z
N ALA A 1 -22.42 16.92 49.14
CA ALA A 1 -21.69 15.81 48.48
C ALA A 1 -22.71 14.72 48.18
N PRO A 2 -22.66 14.01 47.03
CA PRO A 2 -21.49 13.65 46.21
C PRO A 2 -21.33 14.55 44.98
N ALA A 3 -20.15 14.90 44.44
CA ALA A 3 -18.92 14.16 44.14
C ALA A 3 -19.12 13.10 43.05
N GLU A 4 -19.39 13.55 41.82
CA GLU A 4 -19.35 12.71 40.62
C GLU A 4 -17.98 12.86 39.96
N SER A 5 -17.17 11.82 40.12
CA SER A 5 -15.83 11.69 39.56
C SER A 5 -15.87 11.42 38.06
N SER A 6 -15.17 12.30 37.33
CA SER A 6 -14.38 12.05 36.12
C SER A 6 -14.38 10.64 35.52
N ALA A 7 -14.80 10.56 34.27
CA ALA A 7 -14.09 9.78 33.27
C ALA A 7 -13.79 10.72 32.08
N PRO A 8 -12.52 11.07 31.80
CA PRO A 8 -12.19 11.64 30.50
C PRO A 8 -12.37 10.54 29.46
N GLU A 9 -13.33 10.71 28.55
CA GLU A 9 -13.37 9.98 27.29
C GLU A 9 -12.00 10.14 26.62
N ALA A 10 -11.23 9.07 26.58
CA ALA A 10 -10.00 9.02 25.81
C ALA A 10 -10.38 9.35 24.36
N PRO A 11 -9.72 10.33 23.70
CA PRO A 11 -9.96 10.56 22.30
C PRO A 11 -9.56 9.28 21.56
N ALA A 12 -10.54 8.66 20.90
CA ALA A 12 -10.27 7.59 19.95
C ALA A 12 -9.21 8.12 18.99
N THR A 13 -7.98 7.63 19.14
CA THR A 13 -6.89 7.98 18.23
C THR A 13 -7.41 7.58 16.86
N PRO A 14 -7.58 8.51 15.89
CA PRO A 14 -7.90 8.08 14.55
C PRO A 14 -6.76 7.15 14.17
N ALA A 15 -7.09 5.88 13.90
CA ALA A 15 -6.16 4.98 13.27
C ALA A 15 -5.78 5.68 11.97
N ALA A 16 -4.63 6.36 11.97
CA ALA A 16 -4.04 6.86 10.75
C ALA A 16 -4.10 5.67 9.80
N PRO A 17 -4.74 5.80 8.62
CA PRO A 17 -4.81 4.67 7.70
C PRO A 17 -3.37 4.26 7.52
N ALA A 18 -3.02 3.09 8.06
CA ALA A 18 -1.67 2.61 8.02
C ALA A 18 -1.41 2.43 6.54
N LEU A 19 -0.76 3.44 5.93
CA LEU A 19 -0.42 3.40 4.51
C LEU A 19 0.26 2.06 4.36
N PRO A 20 -0.33 1.12 3.59
CA PRO A 20 0.17 -0.24 3.58
C PRO A 20 1.62 -0.10 3.18
N SER A 21 2.55 -0.49 4.05
CA SER A 21 3.97 -0.25 3.78
C SER A 21 4.30 -0.94 2.46
N LEU A 22 5.12 -0.29 1.63
CA LEU A 22 5.49 -0.83 0.34
C LEU A 22 6.03 -2.26 0.52
N PRO A 23 5.72 -3.19 -0.42
CA PRO A 23 6.21 -4.55 -0.33
C PRO A 23 7.74 -4.57 -0.16
N LYS A 24 8.24 -5.39 0.76
CA LYS A 24 9.68 -5.60 0.91
C LYS A 24 10.26 -6.09 -0.42
N GLY A 25 11.37 -5.48 -0.85
CA GLY A 25 12.05 -5.82 -2.11
C GLY A 25 11.59 -5.02 -3.33
N ILE A 26 10.70 -4.04 -3.18
CA ILE A 26 10.37 -3.09 -4.26
C ILE A 26 10.37 -1.65 -3.76
N THR A 27 11.01 -0.76 -4.53
CA THR A 27 10.98 0.68 -4.25
C THR A 27 9.72 1.30 -4.85
N ARG A 28 9.32 2.47 -4.35
CA ARG A 28 8.19 3.23 -4.91
C ARG A 28 8.34 3.48 -6.41
N ARG A 29 9.57 3.71 -6.87
CA ARG A 29 9.89 3.88 -8.30
C ARG A 29 9.67 2.59 -9.09
N LYS A 30 10.19 1.46 -8.63
CA LYS A 30 9.98 0.15 -9.30
C LYS A 30 8.50 -0.23 -9.34
N LEU A 31 7.74 0.09 -8.29
CA LEU A 31 6.30 -0.09 -8.26
C LEU A 31 5.58 0.74 -9.34
N GLN A 32 5.91 2.03 -9.48
CA GLN A 32 5.33 2.87 -10.53
C GLN A 32 5.62 2.31 -11.92
N ILE A 33 6.87 1.88 -12.16
CA ILE A 33 7.25 1.24 -13.42
C ILE A 33 6.46 -0.06 -13.62
N ALA A 34 6.31 -0.91 -12.59
CA ALA A 34 5.53 -2.15 -12.68
C ALA A 34 4.07 -1.88 -13.11
N VAL A 35 3.44 -0.86 -12.53
CA VAL A 35 2.06 -0.47 -12.87
C VAL A 35 1.99 0.07 -14.29
N GLU A 36 2.95 0.92 -14.69
CA GLU A 36 3.03 1.48 -16.04
C GLU A 36 3.20 0.37 -17.09
N GLU A 37 4.11 -0.57 -16.86
CA GLU A 37 4.38 -1.71 -17.74
C GLU A 37 3.19 -2.67 -17.82
N ARG A 38 2.50 -2.89 -16.70
CA ARG A 38 1.25 -3.66 -16.68
C ARG A 38 0.16 -2.96 -17.50
N SER A 39 0.08 -1.63 -17.45
CA SER A 39 -0.83 -0.83 -18.29
C SER A 39 -0.48 -0.88 -19.78
N LYS A 40 0.78 -1.13 -20.15
CA LYS A 40 1.22 -1.39 -21.53
C LYS A 40 0.89 -2.82 -22.00
N GLY A 41 0.30 -3.65 -21.14
CA GLY A 41 -0.06 -5.03 -21.46
C GLY A 41 1.07 -6.04 -21.25
N ARG A 42 2.18 -5.67 -20.60
CA ARG A 42 3.25 -6.63 -20.28
C ARG A 42 2.83 -7.60 -19.18
N ASP A 43 3.33 -8.83 -19.31
CA ASP A 43 3.15 -9.87 -18.32
C ASP A 43 4.04 -9.66 -17.09
N THR A 44 3.60 -10.20 -15.96
CA THR A 44 4.29 -10.11 -14.67
C THR A 44 5.72 -10.66 -14.73
N ALA A 45 5.95 -11.69 -15.54
CA ALA A 45 7.26 -12.30 -15.78
C ALA A 45 8.20 -11.36 -16.54
N GLU A 46 7.70 -10.64 -17.55
CA GLU A 46 8.49 -9.66 -18.29
C GLU A 46 8.82 -8.45 -17.41
N ILE A 47 7.83 -7.97 -16.64
CA ILE A 47 8.02 -6.87 -15.69
C ILE A 47 9.07 -7.24 -14.64
N ALA A 48 9.06 -8.48 -14.14
CA ALA A 48 10.04 -8.98 -13.18
C ALA A 48 11.46 -8.93 -13.74
N ARG A 49 11.64 -9.35 -15.01
CA ARG A 49 12.94 -9.27 -15.71
C ARG A 49 13.40 -7.83 -15.91
N VAL A 50 12.51 -6.93 -16.33
CA VAL A 50 12.82 -5.51 -16.55
C VAL A 50 13.21 -4.79 -15.26
N LEU A 51 12.55 -5.14 -14.17
CA LEU A 51 12.78 -4.52 -12.86
C LEU A 51 13.90 -5.19 -12.06
N ASP A 52 14.46 -6.28 -12.56
CA ASP A 52 15.43 -7.13 -11.85
C ASP A 52 14.92 -7.48 -10.43
N VAL A 53 13.73 -8.06 -10.37
CA VAL A 53 13.11 -8.56 -9.13
C VAL A 53 12.37 -9.87 -9.41
N SER A 54 12.01 -10.62 -8.38
CA SER A 54 11.22 -11.84 -8.56
C SER A 54 9.77 -11.53 -8.98
N GLU A 55 9.16 -12.41 -9.77
CA GLU A 55 7.74 -12.33 -10.15
C GLU A 55 6.82 -12.19 -8.94
N ARG A 56 7.13 -12.87 -7.84
CA ARG A 56 6.40 -12.76 -6.57
C ARG A 56 6.37 -11.32 -6.02
N VAL A 57 7.47 -10.59 -6.17
CA VAL A 57 7.56 -9.19 -5.75
C VAL A 57 6.69 -8.32 -6.66
N VAL A 58 6.71 -8.55 -7.97
CA VAL A 58 5.85 -7.84 -8.93
C VAL A 58 4.37 -8.13 -8.69
N THR A 59 3.97 -9.38 -8.49
CA THR A 59 2.58 -9.74 -8.17
C THR A 59 2.10 -9.05 -6.90
N ARG A 60 2.91 -9.06 -5.84
CA ARG A 60 2.59 -8.35 -4.59
C ARG A 60 2.55 -6.83 -4.78
N ALA A 61 3.42 -6.28 -5.61
CA ALA A 61 3.47 -4.86 -5.94
C ALA A 61 2.22 -4.41 -6.70
N LEU A 62 1.82 -5.16 -7.74
CA LEU A 62 0.60 -4.87 -8.49
C LEU A 62 -0.65 -5.03 -7.62
N ALA A 63 -0.73 -6.10 -6.81
CA ALA A 63 -1.82 -6.27 -5.85
C ALA A 63 -1.86 -5.15 -4.80
N TRP A 64 -0.70 -4.69 -4.33
CA TRP A 64 -0.61 -3.54 -3.43
C TRP A 64 -1.05 -2.24 -4.12
N ALA A 65 -0.67 -2.00 -5.37
CA ALA A 65 -1.11 -0.83 -6.13
C ALA A 65 -2.63 -0.82 -6.34
N GLU A 66 -3.20 -1.99 -6.63
CA GLU A 66 -4.64 -2.16 -6.79
C GLU A 66 -5.39 -1.98 -5.47
N SER A 67 -4.84 -2.51 -4.37
CA SER A 67 -5.35 -2.29 -3.01
C SER A 67 -5.24 -0.83 -2.56
N GLY A 68 -4.17 -0.12 -2.93
CA GLY A 68 -4.01 1.30 -2.65
C GLY A 68 -5.02 2.17 -3.41
N ARG A 69 -5.44 1.74 -4.60
CA ARG A 69 -6.55 2.37 -5.33
C ARG A 69 -7.90 2.18 -4.64
N GLN A 70 -8.14 1.02 -4.04
CA GLN A 70 -9.41 0.72 -3.35
C GLN A 70 -9.45 1.26 -1.91
N GLY A 71 -8.29 1.42 -1.26
CA GLY A 71 -8.16 1.79 0.16
C GLY A 71 -8.03 3.29 0.47
N GLY A 72 -8.21 4.18 -0.51
CA GLY A 72 -8.28 5.62 -0.24
C GLY A 72 -7.00 6.42 -0.54
N LEU A 73 -6.21 6.04 -1.55
CA LEU A 73 -5.34 7.01 -2.22
C LEU A 73 -6.15 7.78 -3.28
N ARG A 74 -7.11 8.60 -2.85
CA ARG A 74 -7.67 9.66 -3.74
C ARG A 74 -6.73 10.88 -3.69
N PRO A 75 -6.52 11.57 -4.82
CA PRO A 75 -5.65 12.75 -4.90
C PRO A 75 -6.09 13.88 -3.97
#